data_AF-A0A3D5R026-F1
#
_entry.id   AF-A0A3D5R026-F1
#
_cell.length_a   1.000
_cell.length_b   1.000
_cell.length_c   1.000
_cell.angle_alpha   90.00
_cell.angle_beta   90.00
_cell.angle_gamma   90.00
#
_symmetry.space_group_name_H-M   'P 1'
#
loop_
_entity.id
_entity.type
_entity.pdbx_description
1 polymer ?
#
loop_
_entity_poly.entity_id
_entity_poly.type
_entity_poly.pdbx_seq_one_letter_code
_entity_poly.pdbx_strand_id
1 'polypeptide(L)'
;MYGHAKQIDMLRKTMAQQRVAHSYIFSGPAAIGKKTLALAFTQALICENMDEKTGGCGHCASCRKMISGNHPDVHVLETQAQFIRIDAIRGIQEQMTFKPLEGRRRV
;
A
#
# COMPACT_ATOMS: atom_id res chain seq x y z
N MET A 1 -3.13 -5.12 -15.24
CA MET A 1 -4.36 -4.86 -14.46
C MET A 1 -5.40 -4.33 -15.43
N TYR A 2 -6.49 -5.07 -15.67
CA TYR A 2 -7.57 -4.62 -16.56
C TYR A 2 -8.62 -3.88 -15.72
N GLY A 3 -9.04 -2.69 -16.15
CA GLY A 3 -9.96 -1.83 -15.40
C GLY A 3 -9.25 -0.83 -14.45
N HIS A 4 -10.04 0.00 -13.76
CA HIS A 4 -9.59 1.06 -12.82
C HIS A 4 -8.70 2.16 -13.41
N ALA A 5 -8.69 2.38 -14.74
CA ALA A 5 -7.81 3.36 -15.38
C ALA A 5 -7.91 4.76 -14.76
N LYS A 6 -9.13 5.26 -14.49
CA LYS A 6 -9.35 6.56 -13.87
C LYS A 6 -8.75 6.65 -12.47
N GLN A 7 -8.91 5.59 -11.66
CA GLN A 7 -8.38 5.51 -10.30
C GLN A 7 -6.86 5.40 -10.30
N ILE A 8 -6.30 4.59 -11.20
CA ILE A 8 -4.85 4.45 -11.39
C ILE A 8 -4.25 5.81 -11.78
N ASP A 9 -4.85 6.52 -12.73
CA ASP A 9 -4.35 7.83 -13.16
C ASP A 9 -4.47 8.87 -12.05
N MET A 10 -5.52 8.82 -11.24
CA MET A 10 -5.65 9.69 -10.06
C MET A 10 -4.53 9.44 -9.06
N LEU A 11 -4.24 8.18 -8.71
CA LEU A 11 -3.19 7.80 -7.77
C LEU A 11 -1.78 8.13 -8.31
N ARG A 12 -1.55 7.93 -9.61
CA ARG A 12 -0.30 8.34 -10.27
C ARG A 12 -0.09 9.84 -10.17
N LYS A 13 -1.14 10.64 -10.44
CA LYS A 13 -1.07 12.10 -10.32
C LYS A 13 -0.75 12.55 -8.89
N THR A 14 -1.34 11.92 -7.87
CA THR A 14 -1.05 12.30 -6.48
C THR A 14 0.39 11.95 -6.09
N MET A 15 0.93 10.84 -6.57
CA MET A 15 2.35 10.50 -6.39
C MET A 15 3.28 11.49 -7.08
N ALA A 16 3.03 11.79 -8.36
CA ALA A 16 3.83 12.71 -9.15
C ALA A 16 3.84 14.14 -8.58
N GLN A 17 2.71 14.57 -8.02
CA GLN A 17 2.58 15.87 -7.38
C GLN A 17 3.07 15.88 -5.92
N GLN A 18 3.60 14.76 -5.43
CA GLN A 18 3.98 14.55 -4.02
C GLN A 18 2.87 14.88 -3.02
N ARG A 19 1.61 14.71 -3.44
CA ARG A 19 0.38 14.99 -2.67
C ARG A 19 -0.35 13.71 -2.27
N VAL A 20 0.41 12.72 -1.81
CA VAL A 20 -0.15 11.46 -1.30
C VAL A 20 -0.83 11.73 0.04
N ALA A 21 -2.11 11.39 0.15
CA ALA A 21 -2.88 11.54 1.38
C ALA A 21 -2.46 10.51 2.43
N HIS A 22 -2.74 10.79 3.70
CA HIS A 22 -2.44 9.88 4.81
C HIS A 22 -3.34 8.63 4.82
N SER A 23 -4.51 8.68 4.16
CA SER A 23 -5.46 7.58 4.12
C SER A 23 -6.22 7.51 2.80
N TYR A 24 -6.57 6.29 2.41
CA TYR A 24 -7.36 5.99 1.21
C TYR A 24 -8.37 4.89 1.52
N ILE A 25 -9.60 5.04 1.04
CA ILE A 25 -10.65 4.00 1.13
C ILE A 25 -10.97 3.52 -0.28
N PHE A 26 -10.74 2.23 -0.53
CA PHE A 26 -11.09 1.57 -1.79
C PHE A 26 -12.47 0.91 -1.66
N SER A 27 -13.51 1.57 -2.17
CA SER A 27 -14.90 1.09 -2.13
C SER A 27 -15.41 0.64 -3.51
N GLY A 28 -16.38 -0.28 -3.52
CA GLY A 28 -17.00 -0.83 -4.72
C GLY A 28 -17.38 -2.31 -4.59
N PRO A 29 -17.97 -2.93 -5.62
CA PRO A 29 -18.39 -4.34 -5.59
C PRO A 29 -17.27 -5.33 -5.21
N ALA A 30 -17.66 -6.51 -4.73
CA ALA A 30 -16.72 -7.59 -4.44
C ALA A 30 -15.99 -8.05 -5.72
N ALA A 31 -14.78 -8.59 -5.56
CA ALA A 31 -13.96 -9.15 -6.64
C ALA A 31 -13.52 -8.21 -7.78
N ILE A 32 -13.80 -6.90 -7.74
CA ILE A 32 -13.34 -5.96 -8.79
C ILE A 32 -11.84 -5.64 -8.75
N GLY A 33 -11.05 -6.23 -7.84
CA GLY A 33 -9.61 -5.96 -7.71
C GLY A 33 -9.24 -4.77 -6.81
N LYS A 34 -10.10 -4.36 -5.86
CA LYS A 34 -9.81 -3.25 -4.92
C LYS A 34 -8.54 -3.50 -4.09
N LYS A 35 -8.43 -4.70 -3.51
CA LYS A 35 -7.25 -5.13 -2.74
C LYS A 35 -6.00 -5.12 -3.63
N THR A 36 -6.12 -5.60 -4.88
CA THR A 36 -5.04 -5.58 -5.85
C THR A 36 -4.57 -4.16 -6.16
N LEU A 37 -5.50 -3.21 -6.34
CA LEU A 37 -5.15 -1.80 -6.58
C LEU A 37 -4.44 -1.19 -5.36
N ALA A 38 -4.97 -1.44 -4.15
CA ALA A 38 -4.37 -0.97 -2.91
C ALA A 38 -2.94 -1.50 -2.74
N LEU A 39 -2.71 -2.80 -2.93
CA LEU A 39 -1.39 -3.40 -2.82
C LEU A 39 -0.42 -2.90 -3.90
N ALA A 40 -0.88 -2.72 -5.14
CA ALA A 40 -0.05 -2.16 -6.22
C ALA A 40 0.34 -0.71 -5.93
N PHE A 41 -0.58 0.08 -5.37
CA PHE A 41 -0.30 1.44 -4.92
C PHE A 41 0.70 1.46 -3.76
N THR A 42 0.51 0.63 -2.74
CA THR A 42 1.47 0.47 -1.64
C THR A 42 2.85 0.11 -2.16
N GLN A 43 2.96 -0.88 -3.06
CA GLN A 43 4.22 -1.27 -3.68
C GLN A 43 4.90 -0.11 -4.41
N ALA A 44 4.14 0.73 -5.11
CA ALA A 44 4.67 1.91 -5.78
C ALA A 44 5.18 2.97 -4.77
N LEU A 45 4.52 3.12 -3.62
CA LEU A 45 4.91 4.09 -2.58
C LEU A 45 6.21 3.73 -1.86
N ILE A 46 6.49 2.43 -1.68
CA ILE A 46 7.70 1.94 -0.99
C ILE A 46 8.84 1.56 -1.95
N CYS A 47 8.63 1.71 -3.26
CA CYS A 47 9.63 1.37 -4.26
C CYS A 47 10.85 2.30 -4.16
N GLU A 48 12.06 1.71 -4.04
CA GLU A 48 13.33 2.45 -4.09
C GLU A 48 13.53 3.18 -5.43
N ASN A 49 13.18 2.51 -6.53
CA ASN A 49 13.25 3.03 -7.90
C ASN A 49 11.89 3.63 -8.27
N MET A 50 11.46 4.65 -7.54
CA MET A 50 10.14 5.24 -7.72
C MET A 50 10.03 5.86 -9.13
N ASP A 51 9.26 5.21 -10.01
CA ASP A 51 8.90 5.73 -11.33
C ASP A 51 7.39 5.98 -11.36
N GLU A 52 7.04 7.25 -11.50
CA GLU A 52 5.67 7.76 -11.50
C GLU A 52 4.82 7.18 -12.63
N LYS A 53 5.44 6.70 -13.72
CA LYS A 53 4.75 6.13 -14.89
C LYS A 53 4.52 4.64 -14.75
N THR A 54 5.49 3.89 -14.24
CA THR A 54 5.48 2.42 -14.25
C THR A 54 5.00 1.79 -12.94
N GLY A 55 4.94 2.57 -11.84
CA GLY A 55 4.52 2.06 -10.53
C GLY A 55 5.68 1.40 -9.77
N GLY A 56 5.40 0.34 -9.01
CA GLY A 56 6.47 -0.41 -8.32
C GLY A 56 7.31 -1.21 -9.32
N CYS A 57 8.64 -1.06 -9.29
CA CYS A 57 9.54 -1.71 -10.27
C CYS A 57 9.55 -3.26 -10.20
N GLY A 58 9.08 -3.86 -9.10
CA GLY A 58 8.99 -5.31 -8.94
C GLY A 58 10.32 -6.01 -8.61
N HIS A 59 11.47 -5.35 -8.82
CA HIS A 59 12.78 -5.98 -8.69
C HIS A 59 13.72 -5.33 -7.64
N CYS A 60 13.37 -4.20 -7.02
CA CYS A 60 14.16 -3.66 -5.90
C CYS A 60 13.92 -4.45 -4.62
N ALA A 61 14.74 -4.24 -3.58
CA ALA A 61 14.63 -5.01 -2.34
C ALA A 61 13.29 -4.74 -1.65
N SER A 62 12.86 -3.48 -1.56
CA SER A 62 11.53 -3.14 -1.02
C SER A 62 10.39 -3.76 -1.82
N CYS A 63 10.43 -3.73 -3.16
CA CYS A 63 9.40 -4.38 -3.99
C CYS A 63 9.35 -5.90 -3.77
N ARG A 64 10.50 -6.57 -3.70
CA ARG A 64 10.55 -8.03 -3.44
C ARG A 64 10.00 -8.36 -2.05
N LYS A 65 10.40 -7.61 -1.02
CA LYS A 65 9.89 -7.79 0.35
C LYS A 65 8.38 -7.57 0.44
N MET A 66 7.86 -6.58 -0.29
CA MET A 66 6.42 -6.34 -0.38
C MET A 66 5.71 -7.52 -1.05
N ILE A 67 6.18 -7.96 -2.22
CA ILE A 67 5.60 -9.11 -2.92
C ILE A 67 5.61 -10.37 -2.04
N SER A 68 6.66 -10.58 -1.23
CA SER A 68 6.75 -11.71 -0.30
C SER A 68 6.01 -11.50 1.02
N GLY A 69 5.41 -10.33 1.27
CA GLY A 69 4.73 -10.01 2.53
C GLY A 69 5.65 -9.76 3.74
N ASN A 70 6.94 -9.49 3.51
CA ASN A 70 7.96 -9.34 4.56
C ASN A 70 8.56 -7.93 4.63
N HIS A 71 7.87 -6.92 4.08
CA HIS A 71 8.37 -5.54 4.17
C HIS A 71 8.14 -4.99 5.59
N PRO A 72 9.19 -4.55 6.30
CA PRO A 72 9.06 -4.17 7.72
C PRO A 72 8.17 -2.95 7.95
N ASP A 73 8.06 -2.08 6.94
CA ASP A 73 7.24 -0.87 6.99
C ASP A 73 5.86 -1.01 6.32
N VAL A 74 5.44 -2.24 5.97
CA VAL A 74 4.10 -2.48 5.41
C VAL A 74 3.35 -3.44 6.31
N HIS A 75 2.22 -3.00 6.85
CA HIS A 75 1.39 -3.79 7.74
C HIS A 75 0.09 -4.17 7.03
N VAL A 76 -0.10 -5.47 6.79
CA VAL A 76 -1.34 -6.00 6.21
C VAL A 76 -2.16 -6.63 7.34
N LEU A 77 -3.29 -6.01 7.65
CA LEU A 77 -4.25 -6.55 8.61
C LEU A 77 -5.40 -7.24 7.89
N GLU A 78 -5.50 -8.56 8.06
CA GLU A 78 -6.59 -9.38 7.54
C GLU A 78 -7.14 -10.23 8.68
N THR A 79 -8.47 -10.41 8.71
CA THR A 79 -9.14 -11.26 9.70
C THR A 79 -9.81 -12.44 9.00
N GLN A 80 -9.66 -13.62 9.57
CA GLN A 80 -10.42 -14.81 9.19
C GLN A 80 -11.79 -14.86 9.87
N ALA A 81 -11.99 -14.03 10.90
CA ALA A 81 -13.25 -13.89 11.63
C ALA A 81 -14.09 -12.76 11.02
N GLN A 82 -15.36 -12.66 11.45
CA GLN A 82 -16.26 -11.59 10.99
C GLN A 82 -15.85 -10.18 11.46
N PHE A 83 -14.94 -10.08 12.42
CA PHE A 83 -14.57 -8.82 13.07
C PHE A 83 -13.05 -8.64 13.15
N ILE A 84 -12.61 -7.39 13.14
CA ILE A 84 -11.24 -7.00 13.48
C ILE A 84 -11.21 -6.68 14.97
N ARG A 85 -10.36 -7.39 15.73
CA ARG A 85 -10.22 -7.18 17.17
C ARG A 85 -9.54 -5.84 17.48
N ILE A 86 -9.99 -5.17 18.53
CA ILE A 86 -9.43 -3.88 18.96
C ILE A 86 -7.93 -3.97 19.26
N ASP A 87 -7.46 -5.08 19.84
CA ASP A 87 -6.04 -5.26 20.18
C ASP A 87 -5.15 -5.33 18.95
N ALA A 88 -5.67 -5.86 17.83
CA ALA A 88 -4.94 -5.87 16.56
C ALA A 88 -4.77 -4.45 16.00
N ILE A 89 -5.80 -3.61 16.13
CA ILE A 89 -5.72 -2.19 15.75
C ILE A 89 -4.74 -1.44 16.64
N ARG A 90 -4.79 -1.65 17.96
CA ARG A 90 -3.88 -1.00 18.92
C ARG A 90 -2.42 -1.36 18.64
N GLY A 91 -2.12 -2.63 18.37
CA GLY A 91 -0.77 -3.06 18.01
C GLY A 91 -0.22 -2.37 16.76
N ILE A 92 -1.06 -2.16 15.74
CA ILE A 92 -0.66 -1.41 14.54
C ILE A 92 -0.44 0.07 14.89
N GLN A 93 -1.34 0.68 15.67
CA GLN A 93 -1.20 2.08 16.06
C GLN A 93 0.11 2.34 16.80
N GLU A 94 0.52 1.44 17.70
CA GLU A 94 1.82 1.52 18.39
C GLU A 94 2.98 1.46 17.40
N GLN A 95 2.95 0.53 16.44
CA GLN A 95 3.99 0.41 15.41
C GLN A 95 4.07 1.66 14.51
N MET A 96 2.95 2.33 14.24
CA MET A 96 2.89 3.54 13.41
C MET A 96 3.54 4.77 14.07
N THR A 97 3.81 4.74 15.39
CA THR A 97 4.52 5.83 16.07
C THR A 97 6.02 5.87 15.76
N PHE A 98 6.59 4.74 15.32
CA PHE A 98 8.01 4.65 14.99
C PHE A 98 8.29 5.13 13.57
N LYS A 99 9.48 5.70 13.37
CA LYS A 99 9.97 6.01 12.02
C LYS A 99 10.01 4.73 11.16
N PRO A 100 9.82 4.85 9.84
CA PRO A 100 10.08 3.74 8.93
C PRO A 100 11.51 3.19 9.12
N LEU A 101 11.66 1.87 9.06
CA LEU A 101 12.93 1.18 9.24
C LEU A 101 13.78 1.20 7.97
N GLU A 102 13.16 1.00 6.81
CA GLU A 102 13.86 0.93 5.51
C GLU A 102 13.21 1.84 4.46
N GLY A 103 11.87 1.95 4.46
CA GLY A 103 11.12 2.72 3.47
C GLY A 103 11.11 4.22 3.74
N ARG A 104 10.65 5.00 2.75
CA ARG A 104 10.35 6.44 2.95
C ARG A 104 9.07 6.67 3.77
N ARG A 105 8.20 5.65 3.82
CA ARG A 105 6.87 5.69 4.44
C ARG A 105 6.58 4.35 5.10
N ARG A 106 5.78 4.39 6.15
CA ARG A 106 5.13 3.23 6.75
C ARG A 106 3.67 3.21 6.30
N VAL A 107 3.19 2.05 5.85
CA VAL A 107 1.85 1.86 5.26
C VAL A 107 1.11 0.75 5.97
#